data_AF-A0AB34AAH3-F1
#
_entry.id   AF-A0AB34AAH3-F1
#
_cell.length_a   1.000
_cell.length_b   1.000
_cell.length_c   1.000
_cell.angle_alpha   90.00
_cell.angle_beta   90.00
_cell.angle_gamma   90.00
#
_symmetry.space_group_name_H-M   'P 1'
#
loop_
_entity.id
_entity.type
_entity.pdbx_description
1 polymer ?
#
loop_
_entity_poly.entity_id
_entity_poly.type
_entity_poly.pdbx_seq_one_letter_code
_entity_poly.pdbx_strand_id
1 'polypeptide(L)' 'MRKMLKMLAVAVIAGLVVAIVSTLKINGIIQSIIYVVLIGLVVYAVSLIMRVDK' A
#
# COMPACT_ATOMS: atom_id res chain seq x y z
N MET A 1 10.94 -12.07 13.47
CA MET A 1 10.62 -12.65 12.15
C MET A 1 9.20 -12.37 11.67
N ARG A 2 8.13 -12.58 12.47
CA ARG A 2 6.74 -12.31 12.04
C ARG A 2 6.47 -10.86 11.59
N LYS A 3 6.99 -9.84 12.27
CA LYS A 3 6.82 -8.41 11.87
C LYS A 3 7.42 -8.10 10.51
N MET A 4 8.61 -8.64 10.24
CA MET A 4 9.32 -8.45 8.97
C MET A 4 8.52 -9.07 7.82
N LEU A 5 7.95 -10.26 8.01
CA LEU A 5 7.06 -10.89 7.02
C LEU A 5 5.77 -10.08 6.78
N LYS A 6 5.16 -9.52 7.84
CA LYS A 6 3.96 -8.65 7.69
C LYS A 6 4.27 -7.39 6.90
N MET A 7 5.38 -6.70 7.18
CA MET A 7 5.80 -5.51 6.43
C MET A 7 6.10 -5.84 4.96
N LEU A 8 6.77 -6.97 4.72
CA LEU A 8 7.10 -7.43 3.38
C LEU A 8 5.82 -7.75 2.59
N ALA A 9 4.84 -8.40 3.22
CA ALA A 9 3.53 -8.63 2.62
C ALA A 9 2.79 -7.32 2.28
N VAL A 10 2.80 -6.32 3.17
CA VAL A 10 2.19 -5.01 2.89
C VAL A 10 2.85 -4.32 1.70
N ALA A 11 4.19 -4.34 1.63
CA ALA A 11 4.93 -3.76 0.53
C ALA A 11 4.63 -4.46 -0.81
N VAL A 12 4.56 -5.80 -0.82
CA VAL A 12 4.21 -6.59 -2.01
C VAL A 12 2.79 -6.28 -2.48
N ILE A 13 1.82 -6.24 -1.56
CA ILE A 13 0.42 -5.91 -1.90
C ILE A 13 0.34 -4.49 -2.48
N ALA A 14 1.01 -3.52 -1.86
CA ALA A 14 1.04 -2.15 -2.36
C ALA A 14 1.65 -2.08 -3.77
N GLY A 15 2.77 -2.76 -4.01
CA GLY A 15 3.41 -2.83 -5.32
C GLY A 15 2.51 -3.45 -6.40
N LEU A 16 1.77 -4.52 -6.05
CA LEU A 16 0.81 -5.13 -6.96
C LEU A 16 -0.32 -4.18 -7.32
N VAL A 17 -0.88 -3.46 -6.35
CA VAL A 17 -1.94 -2.48 -6.62
C VAL A 17 -1.42 -1.35 -7.52
N VAL A 18 -0.21 -0.85 -7.29
CA VAL A 18 0.41 0.16 -8.16
C VAL A 18 0.58 -0.35 -9.59
N ALA A 19 1.07 -1.57 -9.76
CA ALA A 19 1.25 -2.19 -11.07
C ALA A 19 -0.09 -2.32 -11.81
N ILE A 20 -1.13 -2.81 -11.14
CA ILE A 20 -2.48 -2.93 -11.71
C ILE A 20 -3.01 -1.56 -12.11
N VAL A 21 -2.98 -0.59 -11.19
CA VAL A 21 -3.46 0.79 -11.43
C VAL A 21 -2.72 1.46 -12.59
N SER A 22 -1.42 1.19 -12.74
CA SER A 22 -0.62 1.71 -13.86
C SER A 22 -1.02 1.13 -15.22
N THR A 23 -1.61 -0.07 -15.26
CA THR A 23 -2.06 -0.71 -16.50
C THR A 23 -3.50 -0.36 -16.88
N LEU A 24 -4.28 0.17 -15.94
CA LEU A 24 -5.64 0.61 -16.19
C LEU A 24 -5.60 1.96 -16.94
N LYS A 25 -6.33 2.04 -18.06
CA LYS A 25 -6.54 3.30 -18.78
C LYS A 25 -7.58 4.16 -18.06
N ILE A 26 -7.18 4.77 -16.96
CA ILE A 26 -7.99 5.69 -16.15
C ILE A 26 -7.51 7.13 -16.31
N ASN A 27 -8.40 8.09 -16.06
CA ASN A 27 -8.05 9.51 -16.09
C ASN A 27 -6.93 9.80 -15.06
N GLY A 28 -5.95 10.62 -15.43
CA GLY A 28 -4.78 10.92 -14.59
C GLY A 28 -5.14 11.46 -13.21
N ILE A 29 -6.22 12.25 -13.10
CA ILE A 29 -6.74 12.76 -11.82
C ILE A 29 -7.18 11.61 -10.90
N ILE A 30 -7.92 10.64 -11.45
CA ILE A 30 -8.40 9.47 -10.70
C ILE A 30 -7.20 8.62 -10.27
N GLN A 31 -6.23 8.44 -11.15
CA GLN A 31 -5.00 7.70 -10.85
C GLN A 31 -4.21 8.36 -9.70
N SER A 32 -4.10 9.69 -9.69
CA SER A 32 -3.47 10.42 -8.59
C SER A 32 -4.22 10.24 -7.27
N ILE A 33 -5.55 10.31 -7.27
CA ILE A 33 -6.37 10.07 -6.07
C ILE A 33 -6.12 8.65 -5.54
N ILE A 34 -6.11 7.65 -6.41
CA ILE A 34 -5.84 6.26 -6.04
C ILE A 34 -4.46 6.14 -5.39
N TYR A 35 -3.42 6.76 -5.96
CA TYR A 35 -2.08 6.72 -5.37
C TYR A 35 -2.01 7.39 -4.00
N VAL A 36 -2.67 8.54 -3.80
CA VAL A 36 -2.71 9.20 -2.48
C VAL A 36 -3.38 8.31 -1.44
N VAL A 37 -4.52 7.71 -1.78
CA VAL A 37 -5.22 6.76 -0.90
C VAL A 37 -4.34 5.55 -0.59
N LEU A 38 -3.65 5.02 -1.60
CA LEU A 38 -2.76 3.87 -1.44
C LEU A 38 -1.62 4.16 -0.46
N ILE A 39 -0.97 5.33 -0.60
CA ILE A 39 0.10 5.75 0.30
C ILE A 39 -0.43 5.86 1.74
N GLY A 40 -1.60 6.48 1.94
CA GLY A 40 -2.24 6.58 3.25
C GLY A 40 -2.50 5.21 3.88
N LEU A 41 -3.01 4.25 3.10
CA LEU A 41 -3.24 2.88 3.57
C LEU A 41 -1.94 2.15 3.93
N VAL A 42 -0.87 2.32 3.16
CA VAL A 42 0.43 1.73 3.45
C VAL A 42 1.00 2.28 4.76
N VAL A 43 0.99 3.60 4.93
CA VAL A 43 1.48 4.26 6.15
C VAL A 43 0.67 3.81 7.37
N TYR A 44 -0.65 3.73 7.24
CA TYR A 44 -1.52 3.24 8.29
C TYR A 44 -1.23 1.78 8.65
N ALA A 45 -1.11 0.90 7.65
CA ALA A 45 -0.82 -0.52 7.85
C ALA A 45 0.53 -0.73 8.56
N VAL A 46 1.57 0.00 8.15
CA VAL A 46 2.88 -0.02 8.83
C VAL A 46 2.75 0.45 10.28
N SER A 47 2.07 1.57 10.51
CA SER A 47 1.84 2.10 11.87
C SER A 47 1.07 1.13 12.75
N LEU A 48 0.07 0.44 12.20
CA LEU A 48 -0.71 -0.58 12.90
C LEU A 48 0.16 -1.78 13.26
N ILE A 49 0.98 -2.28 12.33
CA ILE A 49 1.94 -3.36 12.59
C ILE A 49 2.93 -2.97 13.70
N MET A 50 3.35 -1.70 13.74
CA MET A 50 4.24 -1.20 14.80
C MET A 50 3.52 -1.07 16.16
N ARG A 51 2.23 -0.71 16.18
CA ARG A 51 1.43 -0.53 17.41
C ARG A 51 0.91 -1.84 18.01
N VAL A 52 0.37 -2.74 17.19
CA VAL A 52 -0.31 -3.97 17.65
C VAL A 52 0.67 -5.02 18.17
N ASP A 53 1.95 -4.87 17.84
CA ASP A 53 3.01 -5.82 18.13
C ASP A 53 3.94 -5.25 19.24
N LYS A 54 3.47 -4.25 20.01
CA LYS A 54 4.03 -3.83 21.33
C LYS A 54 3.64 -4.85 22.39
#